data_AF-A0A7V5ANS0-F1
#
_entry.id   AF-A0A7V5ANS0-F1
#
_cell.length_a   1.000
_cell.length_b   1.000
_cell.length_c   1.000
_cell.angle_alpha   90.00
_cell.angle_beta   90.00
_cell.angle_gamma   90.00
#
_symmetry.space_group_name_H-M   'P 1'
#
loop_
_entity.id
_entity.type
_entity.pdbx_description
1 polymer ?
#
loop_
_entity_poly.entity_id
_entity_poly.type
_entity_poly.pdbx_seq_one_letter_code
_entity_poly.pdbx_strand_id
1 'polypeptide(L)'
;MGREGQEEAINRRNYETFIALYRGREDVIAELRDGKYHPLLGMGGLTFERFQEHVKLEKTYAIYNRDNEGRVHFGLFDVDVLPRTMGWKKILAALDEKREETKRIMATLEKLGLKRKNILLEFPTVGYHILVFFTKPVAAGVLKRLMTFVLE
;
A
#
# COMPACT_ATOMS: atom_id res chain seq x y z
N MET A 1 -17.35 -2.20 -30.05
CA MET A 1 -17.24 -2.10 -28.58
C MET A 1 -16.88 -0.66 -28.26
N GLY A 2 -17.75 0.08 -27.55
CA GLY A 2 -17.49 1.50 -27.23
C GLY A 2 -16.30 1.64 -26.27
N ARG A 3 -15.76 2.87 -26.14
CA ARG A 3 -14.66 3.20 -25.21
C ARG A 3 -14.94 2.71 -23.79
N GLU A 4 -16.17 2.88 -23.30
CA GLU A 4 -16.61 2.42 -21.98
C GLU A 4 -16.50 0.90 -21.82
N GLY A 5 -16.85 0.13 -22.85
CA GLY A 5 -16.75 -1.34 -22.80
C GLY A 5 -15.31 -1.85 -22.82
N GLN A 6 -14.37 -1.10 -23.41
CA GLN A 6 -12.94 -1.42 -23.32
C GLN A 6 -12.36 -1.14 -21.93
N GLU A 7 -12.75 -0.03 -21.32
CA GLU A 7 -12.28 0.36 -20.00
C GLU A 7 -12.76 -0.59 -18.90
N GLU A 8 -14.03 -1.03 -18.94
CA GLU A 8 -14.54 -2.02 -17.99
C GLU A 8 -13.80 -3.36 -18.11
N ALA A 9 -13.52 -3.82 -19.32
CA ALA A 9 -12.79 -5.06 -19.56
C ALA A 9 -11.35 -5.00 -19.00
N ILE A 10 -10.67 -3.86 -19.15
CA ILE A 10 -9.35 -3.62 -18.57
C ILE A 10 -9.42 -3.64 -17.04
N ASN A 11 -10.37 -2.92 -16.47
CA ASN A 11 -10.54 -2.85 -15.02
C ASN A 11 -10.87 -4.23 -14.41
N ARG A 12 -11.70 -5.03 -15.10
CA ARG A 12 -12.04 -6.38 -14.67
C ARG A 12 -10.81 -7.30 -14.65
N ARG A 13 -9.98 -7.23 -15.68
CA ARG A 13 -8.71 -7.98 -15.74
C ARG A 13 -7.74 -7.54 -14.63
N ASN A 14 -7.65 -6.25 -14.36
CA ASN A 14 -6.81 -5.70 -13.28
C ASN A 14 -7.30 -6.17 -11.91
N TYR A 15 -8.61 -6.16 -11.70
CA TYR A 15 -9.25 -6.68 -10.49
C TYR A 15 -8.96 -8.17 -10.28
N GLU A 16 -9.13 -8.99 -11.30
CA GLU A 16 -8.83 -10.43 -11.23
C GLU A 16 -7.35 -10.68 -10.90
N THR A 17 -6.44 -9.92 -11.51
CA THR A 17 -5.01 -9.98 -11.21
C THR A 17 -4.73 -9.60 -9.76
N PHE A 18 -5.33 -8.51 -9.30
CA PHE A 18 -5.22 -8.03 -7.92
C PHE A 18 -5.69 -9.11 -6.94
N ILE A 19 -6.91 -9.62 -7.11
CA ILE A 19 -7.46 -10.67 -6.26
C ILE A 19 -6.60 -11.93 -6.30
N ALA A 20 -6.09 -12.35 -7.45
CA ALA A 20 -5.23 -13.52 -7.56
C ALA A 20 -3.92 -13.37 -6.76
N LEU A 21 -3.30 -12.19 -6.77
CA LEU A 21 -2.09 -11.89 -6.00
C LEU A 21 -2.34 -11.81 -4.49
N TYR A 22 -3.58 -11.49 -4.09
CA TYR A 22 -3.95 -11.26 -2.70
C TYR A 22 -4.92 -12.31 -2.11
N ARG A 23 -5.22 -13.39 -2.87
CA ARG A 23 -6.16 -14.46 -2.51
C ARG A 23 -5.78 -15.19 -1.22
N GLY A 24 -6.78 -15.51 -0.40
CA GLY A 24 -6.64 -16.34 0.81
C GLY A 24 -6.38 -15.56 2.10
N ARG A 25 -6.63 -14.24 2.11
CA ARG A 25 -6.43 -13.34 3.26
C ARG A 25 -7.67 -12.48 3.42
N GLU A 26 -7.97 -12.05 4.65
CA GLU A 26 -8.98 -11.03 4.88
C GLU A 26 -8.40 -9.68 4.42
N ASP A 27 -8.87 -9.20 3.27
CA ASP A 27 -8.69 -7.81 2.87
C ASP A 27 -9.39 -6.96 3.94
N VAL A 28 -8.63 -6.46 4.91
CA VAL A 28 -9.15 -5.39 5.77
C VAL A 28 -9.11 -4.15 4.91
N ILE A 29 -10.23 -3.85 4.27
CA ILE A 29 -10.39 -2.59 3.59
C ILE A 29 -10.68 -1.53 4.64
N ALA A 30 -10.04 -0.38 4.51
CA ALA A 30 -10.47 0.81 5.20
C ALA A 30 -10.77 1.92 4.20
N GLU A 31 -11.89 2.60 4.38
CA GLU A 31 -12.26 3.76 3.57
C GLU A 31 -11.75 5.04 4.24
N LEU A 32 -11.17 5.96 3.46
CA LEU A 32 -10.78 7.26 3.95
C LEU A 32 -12.01 8.16 4.13
N ARG A 33 -12.36 8.48 5.37
CA ARG A 33 -13.41 9.44 5.72
C ARG A 33 -12.88 10.42 6.76
N ASP A 34 -13.11 11.72 6.55
CA ASP A 34 -12.64 12.79 7.44
C ASP A 34 -11.13 12.73 7.73
N GLY A 35 -10.33 12.37 6.72
CA GLY A 35 -8.88 12.24 6.84
C GLY A 35 -8.40 11.03 7.64
N LYS A 36 -9.28 10.11 8.03
CA LYS A 36 -8.95 8.87 8.75
C LYS A 36 -9.44 7.64 8.00
N TYR A 37 -8.68 6.55 8.09
CA TYR A 37 -9.07 5.27 7.52
C TYR A 37 -9.96 4.50 8.48
N HIS A 38 -11.18 4.18 8.04
CA HIS A 38 -12.18 3.43 8.82
C HIS A 38 -12.33 2.02 8.29
N PRO A 39 -12.04 0.98 9.08
CA PRO A 39 -12.16 -0.41 8.64
C PRO A 39 -13.61 -0.75 8.25
N LEU A 40 -13.79 -1.37 7.09
CA LEU A 40 -15.07 -1.90 6.61
C LEU A 40 -15.29 -3.31 7.15
N LEU A 41 -15.43 -3.44 8.46
CA LEU A 41 -15.62 -4.73 9.13
C LEU A 41 -16.92 -5.40 8.68
N GLY A 42 -16.86 -6.68 8.32
CA GLY A 42 -18.03 -7.50 7.98
C GLY A 42 -18.72 -7.15 6.65
N MET A 43 -18.21 -6.21 5.87
CA MET A 43 -18.82 -5.77 4.61
C MET A 43 -18.22 -6.44 3.35
N GLY A 44 -17.54 -7.57 3.50
CA GLY A 44 -16.79 -8.24 2.43
C GLY A 44 -15.49 -7.52 2.05
N GLY A 45 -14.54 -8.24 1.43
CA GLY A 45 -13.25 -7.70 0.96
C GLY A 45 -13.38 -6.74 -0.23
N LEU A 46 -12.32 -6.58 -1.03
CA LEU A 46 -12.34 -5.67 -2.19
C LEU A 46 -13.23 -6.24 -3.28
N THR A 47 -14.46 -5.76 -3.35
CA THR A 47 -15.38 -6.02 -4.47
C THR A 47 -14.95 -5.24 -5.71
N PHE A 48 -15.30 -5.71 -6.90
CA PHE A 48 -15.04 -4.98 -8.15
C PHE A 48 -15.60 -3.56 -8.14
N GLU A 49 -16.77 -3.34 -7.54
CA GLU A 49 -17.40 -2.03 -7.43
C GLU A 49 -16.55 -1.05 -6.59
N ARG A 50 -16.10 -1.47 -5.39
CA ARG A 50 -15.14 -0.70 -4.59
C ARG A 50 -13.80 -0.47 -5.29
N PHE A 51 -13.33 -1.44 -6.07
CA PHE A 51 -12.15 -1.25 -6.90
C PHE A 51 -12.39 -0.15 -7.96
N GLN A 52 -13.56 -0.13 -8.59
CA GLN A 52 -13.94 0.91 -9.54
C GLN A 52 -14.03 2.29 -8.88
N GLU A 53 -14.70 2.40 -7.73
CA GLU A 53 -14.73 3.63 -6.94
C GLU A 53 -13.31 4.12 -6.58
N HIS A 54 -12.39 3.18 -6.29
CA HIS A 54 -10.99 3.47 -6.00
C HIS A 54 -10.22 4.05 -7.18
N VAL A 55 -10.25 3.36 -8.32
CA VAL A 55 -9.49 3.77 -9.51
C VAL A 55 -10.03 5.05 -10.14
N LYS A 56 -11.34 5.31 -9.97
CA LYS A 56 -11.99 6.57 -10.36
C LYS A 56 -11.76 7.70 -9.36
N LEU A 57 -11.08 7.43 -8.24
CA LEU A 57 -10.82 8.38 -7.16
C LEU A 57 -12.09 8.94 -6.51
N GLU A 58 -13.21 8.21 -6.60
CA GLU A 58 -14.48 8.56 -5.94
C GLU A 58 -14.40 8.27 -4.43
N LYS A 59 -13.71 7.19 -4.07
CA LYS A 59 -13.39 6.80 -2.69
C LYS A 59 -11.99 6.24 -2.59
N THR A 60 -11.27 6.58 -1.53
CA THR A 60 -9.93 6.01 -1.29
C THR A 60 -10.05 4.84 -0.32
N TYR A 61 -9.64 3.66 -0.78
CA TYR A 61 -9.60 2.44 0.01
C TYR A 61 -8.14 2.07 0.31
N ALA A 62 -7.81 1.94 1.58
CA ALA A 62 -6.58 1.26 2.01
C ALA A 62 -6.87 -0.23 2.15
N ILE A 63 -5.98 -1.06 1.64
CA ILE A 63 -6.13 -2.52 1.67
C ILE A 63 -5.03 -3.05 2.57
N TYR A 64 -5.41 -3.68 3.68
CA TYR A 64 -4.47 -4.34 4.58
C TYR A 64 -4.66 -5.85 4.48
N ASN A 65 -3.56 -6.57 4.28
CA ASN A 65 -3.61 -8.01 4.07
C ASN A 65 -3.39 -8.70 5.41
N ARG A 66 -4.46 -9.03 6.15
CA ARG A 66 -4.38 -9.80 7.40
C ARG A 66 -4.94 -11.21 7.18
N ASP A 67 -4.36 -12.21 7.82
CA ASP A 67 -5.06 -13.49 7.99
C ASP A 67 -6.15 -13.37 9.08
N ASN A 68 -6.93 -14.43 9.26
CA ASN A 68 -7.98 -14.53 10.29
C ASN A 68 -7.44 -14.42 11.73
N GLU A 69 -6.13 -14.50 11.93
CA GLU A 69 -5.46 -14.29 13.22
C GLU A 69 -4.88 -12.86 13.37
N GLY A 70 -5.13 -11.97 12.41
CA GLY A 70 -4.62 -10.60 12.43
C GLY A 70 -3.12 -10.48 12.12
N ARG A 71 -2.54 -11.45 11.42
CA ARG A 71 -1.12 -11.51 11.05
C ARG A 71 -0.93 -11.18 9.58
N VAL A 72 0.28 -10.73 9.24
CA VAL A 72 0.61 -10.18 7.94
C VAL A 72 1.92 -10.79 7.42
N HIS A 73 2.00 -11.01 6.12
CA HIS A 73 3.23 -11.47 5.46
C HIS A 73 4.11 -10.34 4.95
N PHE A 74 3.62 -9.10 4.97
CA PHE A 74 4.44 -7.95 4.61
C PHE A 74 3.96 -6.67 5.27
N GLY A 75 4.85 -5.67 5.27
CA GLY A 75 4.55 -4.26 5.56
C GLY A 75 4.95 -3.38 4.41
N LEU A 76 4.32 -2.21 4.30
CA LEU A 76 4.61 -1.20 3.30
C LEU A 76 4.90 0.13 4.01
N PHE A 77 6.08 0.69 3.79
CA PHE A 77 6.33 2.11 4.04
C PHE A 77 6.00 2.87 2.76
N ASP A 78 5.11 3.85 2.87
CA ASP A 78 4.74 4.75 1.80
C ASP A 78 5.44 6.10 2.03
N VAL A 79 6.49 6.36 1.24
CA VAL A 79 7.39 7.50 1.38
C VAL A 79 7.09 8.50 0.25
N ASP A 80 5.97 9.18 0.42
CA ASP A 80 5.34 9.98 -0.62
C ASP A 80 5.54 11.48 -0.43
N VAL A 81 5.66 12.20 -1.55
CA VAL A 81 5.60 13.67 -1.54
C VAL A 81 4.16 14.12 -1.33
N LEU A 82 3.90 14.83 -0.24
CA LEU A 82 2.60 15.43 0.09
C LEU A 82 2.73 16.94 0.36
N PRO A 83 1.76 17.78 -0.04
CA PRO A 83 0.58 17.44 -0.82
C PRO A 83 0.90 17.29 -2.31
N ARG A 84 0.29 16.28 -2.97
CA ARG A 84 0.50 15.99 -4.40
C ARG A 84 0.02 17.10 -5.36
N THR A 85 -0.71 18.10 -4.85
CA THR A 85 -1.25 19.23 -5.60
C THR A 85 -0.25 20.37 -5.85
N MET A 86 0.96 20.29 -5.28
CA MET A 86 1.93 21.40 -5.31
C MET A 86 2.63 21.63 -6.68
N GLY A 87 2.30 20.83 -7.69
CA GLY A 87 2.83 20.92 -9.06
C GLY A 87 4.13 20.14 -9.28
N TRP A 88 4.29 19.60 -10.50
CA TRP A 88 5.32 18.61 -10.83
C TRP A 88 6.76 19.06 -10.55
N LYS A 89 7.11 20.33 -10.82
CA LYS A 89 8.46 20.85 -10.56
C LYS A 89 8.83 20.81 -9.07
N LYS A 90 7.88 21.07 -8.17
CA LYS A 90 8.10 21.00 -6.72
C LYS A 90 8.15 19.54 -6.25
N ILE A 91 7.32 18.67 -6.83
CA ILE A 91 7.34 17.23 -6.57
C ILE A 91 8.71 16.64 -6.91
N LEU A 92 9.25 16.97 -8.09
CA LEU A 92 10.57 16.49 -8.51
C LEU A 92 11.69 16.90 -7.54
N ALA A 93 11.67 18.14 -7.02
CA ALA A 93 12.64 18.57 -6.03
C ALA A 93 12.48 17.84 -4.69
N ALA A 94 11.24 17.62 -4.24
CA ALA A 94 10.96 16.90 -2.99
C ALA A 94 11.26 15.39 -3.07
N LEU A 95 11.28 14.81 -4.27
CA LEU A 95 11.63 13.40 -4.46
C LEU A 95 13.06 13.07 -4.02
N ASP A 96 14.00 14.01 -4.14
CA ASP A 96 15.37 13.80 -3.66
C ASP A 96 15.43 13.65 -2.13
N GLU A 97 14.64 14.44 -1.40
CA GLU A 97 14.51 14.30 0.05
C GLU A 97 13.86 12.96 0.42
N LYS A 98 12.81 12.56 -0.31
CA LYS A 98 12.14 11.26 -0.10
C LYS A 98 13.04 10.08 -0.44
N ARG A 99 13.97 10.24 -1.38
CA ARG A 99 15.00 9.24 -1.68
C ARG A 99 15.93 9.04 -0.50
N GLU A 100 16.42 10.12 0.12
CA GLU A 100 17.29 10.01 1.29
C GLU A 100 16.54 9.45 2.51
N GLU A 101 15.28 9.83 2.71
CA GLU A 101 14.40 9.20 3.70
C GLU A 101 14.25 7.69 3.48
N THR A 102 14.01 7.28 2.23
CA THR A 102 13.91 5.87 1.83
C THR A 102 15.19 5.10 2.14
N LYS A 103 16.36 5.66 1.82
CA LYS A 103 17.65 5.05 2.12
C LYS A 103 17.86 4.88 3.62
N ARG A 104 17.48 5.89 4.43
CA ARG A 104 17.57 5.82 5.90
C ARG A 104 16.69 4.71 6.45
N ILE A 105 15.42 4.64 6.04
CA ILE A 105 14.49 3.58 6.45
C ILE A 105 15.08 2.21 6.15
N MET A 106 15.57 1.99 4.93
CA MET A 106 16.17 0.72 4.52
C MET A 106 17.42 0.38 5.34
N ALA A 107 18.31 1.33 5.57
CA ALA A 107 19.50 1.13 6.40
C ALA A 107 19.15 0.79 7.84
N THR A 108 18.13 1.42 8.42
CA THR A 108 17.62 1.09 9.76
C THR A 108 17.05 -0.31 9.81
N LEU A 109 16.24 -0.71 8.82
CA LEU A 109 15.73 -2.08 8.72
C LEU A 109 16.85 -3.12 8.65
N GLU A 110 17.89 -2.86 7.85
CA GLU A 110 19.06 -3.74 7.75
C GLU A 110 19.83 -3.85 9.07
N LYS A 111 20.02 -2.74 9.80
CA LYS A 111 20.61 -2.74 11.15
C LYS A 111 19.80 -3.55 12.16
N LEU A 112 18.48 -3.60 11.99
CA LEU A 112 17.57 -4.43 12.80
C LEU A 112 17.58 -5.91 12.36
N GLY A 113 18.47 -6.30 11.44
CA GLY A 113 18.66 -7.68 11.01
C GLY A 113 17.79 -8.10 9.83
N LEU A 114 17.04 -7.17 9.22
CA LEU A 114 16.24 -7.45 8.05
C LEU A 114 17.15 -7.63 6.83
N LYS A 115 17.10 -8.79 6.17
CA LYS A 115 17.97 -9.07 5.03
C LYS A 115 17.49 -8.29 3.81
N ARG A 116 18.40 -7.72 3.01
CA ARG A 116 18.07 -6.98 1.77
C ARG A 116 17.10 -7.73 0.84
N LYS A 117 17.25 -9.06 0.73
CA LYS A 117 16.37 -9.92 -0.09
C LYS A 117 14.90 -9.94 0.35
N ASN A 118 14.61 -9.49 1.56
CA ASN A 118 13.27 -9.38 2.12
C ASN A 118 12.67 -7.97 1.93
N ILE A 119 13.39 -7.07 1.26
CA ILE A 119 13.00 -5.68 1.05
C ILE A 119 12.86 -5.44 -0.45
N LEU A 120 11.66 -5.11 -0.91
CA LEU A 120 11.40 -4.61 -2.25
C LEU A 120 11.23 -3.09 -2.19
N LEU A 121 11.85 -2.39 -3.14
CA LEU A 121 11.67 -0.95 -3.32
C LEU A 121 10.96 -0.74 -4.66
N GLU A 122 9.84 -0.02 -4.63
CA GLU A 122 9.11 0.39 -5.84
C GLU A 122 9.04 1.91 -5.94
N PHE A 123 8.88 2.42 -7.16
CA PHE A 123 8.69 3.83 -7.45
C PHE A 123 7.40 4.00 -8.28
N PRO A 124 6.23 4.01 -7.63
CA PRO A 124 4.95 3.91 -8.34
C PRO A 124 4.52 5.24 -8.97
N THR A 125 4.72 6.37 -8.30
CA THR A 125 4.31 7.70 -8.79
C THR A 125 5.19 8.84 -8.24
N VAL A 126 4.82 9.41 -7.09
CA VAL A 126 5.39 10.64 -6.50
C VAL A 126 6.14 10.36 -5.19
N GLY A 127 6.70 9.15 -5.10
CA GLY A 127 7.37 8.68 -3.91
C GLY A 127 7.84 7.24 -4.04
N TYR A 128 8.26 6.69 -2.92
CA TYR A 128 8.86 5.38 -2.83
C TYR A 128 8.02 4.46 -1.96
N HIS A 129 7.85 3.23 -2.40
CA HIS A 129 7.27 2.16 -1.61
C HIS A 129 8.36 1.21 -1.13
N ILE A 130 8.47 1.00 0.18
CA ILE A 130 9.37 -0.01 0.75
C ILE A 130 8.52 -1.15 1.29
N LEU A 131 8.50 -2.27 0.58
CA LEU A 131 7.79 -3.47 1.00
C LEU A 131 8.76 -4.39 1.74
N VAL A 132 8.37 -4.79 2.95
CA VAL A 132 9.12 -5.72 3.80
C VAL A 132 8.37 -7.03 3.87
N PHE A 133 8.98 -8.13 3.42
CA PHE A 133 8.34 -9.46 3.37
C PHE A 133 8.84 -10.40 4.47
N PHE A 134 7.91 -11.17 5.04
CA PHE A 134 8.14 -12.16 6.07
C PHE A 134 7.77 -13.57 5.59
N THR A 135 8.70 -14.50 5.72
CA THR A 135 8.48 -15.92 5.37
C THR A 135 7.43 -16.57 6.28
N LYS A 136 7.37 -16.16 7.54
CA LYS A 136 6.30 -16.52 8.49
C LYS A 136 5.47 -15.28 8.78
N PRO A 137 4.13 -15.36 8.86
CA PRO A 137 3.30 -14.21 9.12
C PRO A 137 3.56 -13.65 10.53
N VAL A 138 3.65 -12.33 10.64
CA VAL A 138 3.90 -11.61 11.89
C VAL A 138 2.63 -10.91 12.35
N ALA A 139 2.42 -10.75 13.66
CA ALA A 139 1.26 -10.00 14.14
C ALA A 139 1.28 -8.55 13.62
N ALA A 140 0.16 -8.06 13.06
CA ALA A 140 0.09 -6.72 12.48
C ALA A 140 0.50 -5.62 13.46
N GLY A 141 0.13 -5.77 14.75
CA GLY A 141 0.50 -4.81 15.80
C GLY A 141 2.00 -4.76 16.10
N VAL A 142 2.71 -5.89 15.98
CA VAL A 142 4.18 -5.93 16.13
C VAL A 142 4.83 -5.19 14.97
N LEU A 143 4.37 -5.47 13.75
CA LEU A 143 4.87 -4.79 12.56
C LEU A 143 4.61 -3.27 12.64
N LYS A 144 3.43 -2.84 13.08
CA LYS A 144 3.12 -1.42 13.24
C LYS A 144 4.06 -0.71 14.22
N ARG A 145 4.40 -1.36 15.35
CA ARG A 145 5.37 -0.83 16.31
C ARG A 145 6.77 -0.71 15.70
N LEU A 146 7.22 -1.75 14.99
CA LEU A 146 8.49 -1.71 14.27
C LEU A 146 8.52 -0.57 13.25
N MET A 147 7.46 -0.43 12.45
CA MET A 147 7.38 0.63 11.45
C MET A 147 7.39 2.02 12.08
N THR A 148 6.74 2.20 13.23
CA THR A 148 6.75 3.47 13.97
C THR A 148 8.16 3.78 14.47
N PHE A 149 8.83 2.81 15.08
CA PHE A 149 10.22 2.94 15.53
C PHE A 149 11.20 3.28 14.40
N VAL A 150 11.01 2.74 13.20
CA VAL A 150 11.89 3.01 12.05
C VAL A 150 11.71 4.43 11.48
N LEU A 151 10.56 5.06 11.73
CA LEU A 151 10.24 6.41 11.26
C LEU A 151 10.63 7.51 12.26
N GLU A 152 10.96 7.15 13.51
CA GLU A 152 11.48 8.03 14.56
C GLU A 152 13.01 8.18 14.48
#